data_AF-A0A1F8FAH7-F1
#
_entry.id   AF-A0A1F8FAH7-F1
#
_cell.length_a   1.000
_cell.length_b   1.000
_cell.length_c   1.000
_cell.angle_alpha   90.00
_cell.angle_beta   90.00
_cell.angle_gamma   90.00
#
_symmetry.space_group_name_H-M   'P 1'
#
loop_
_entity.id
_entity.type
_entity.pdbx_description
1 polymer ?
#
loop_
_entity_poly.entity_id
_entity_poly.type
_entity_poly.pdbx_seq_one_letter_code
_entity_poly.pdbx_strand_id
1 'polypeptide(L)'
;MAIRQELLYYIKGEPIFNVQAEYTDIPKKTKGYYKEVKGKMTENFERSKSPTIRAGNVWHDIQQVFYLMHENIEGCFAQKPLKSVKRIIEASSKSGDLVVDFFGHSGSTLLQAELSKRKCYTMDINPNYCKIMAARLLHHRCTGETGWGRRKVLKDGEILVKDEELLGVPTLLDLA
;
A
#
# COMPACT_ATOMS: atom_id res chain seq x y z
N MET A 1 5.51 15.28 21.60
CA MET A 1 4.56 14.68 20.63
C MET A 1 4.92 15.20 19.25
N ALA A 2 5.57 14.40 18.41
CA ALA A 2 5.86 14.80 17.03
C ALA A 2 4.54 14.77 16.26
N ILE A 3 4.02 15.93 15.88
CA ILE A 3 2.75 16.11 15.14
C ILE A 3 2.91 15.69 13.66
N ARG A 4 4.12 15.29 13.26
CA ARG A 4 4.48 14.89 11.91
C ARG A 4 4.68 13.38 11.86
N GLN A 5 3.80 12.68 11.15
CA GLN A 5 4.01 11.27 10.79
C GLN A 5 5.03 11.24 9.64
N GLU A 6 6.31 11.19 9.99
CA GLU A 6 7.39 11.05 9.03
C GLU A 6 7.52 9.57 8.66
N LEU A 7 7.52 9.27 7.36
CA LEU A 7 7.94 7.96 6.87
C LEU A 7 9.47 7.95 6.85
N LEU A 8 10.07 7.19 7.75
CA LEU A 8 11.51 6.94 7.71
C LEU A 8 11.76 5.74 6.79
N TYR A 9 12.47 5.97 5.69
CA TYR A 9 12.83 4.95 4.71
C TYR A 9 14.35 4.74 4.71
N TYR A 10 14.76 3.48 4.84
CA TYR A 10 16.16 3.09 4.84
C TYR A 10 16.38 1.95 3.85
N ILE A 11 17.47 2.03 3.09
CA ILE A 11 17.92 0.96 2.20
C ILE A 11 19.37 0.64 2.50
N LYS A 12 19.70 -0.65 2.49
CA LYS A 12 21.08 -1.11 2.58
C LYS A 12 21.69 -1.10 1.18
N GLY A 13 22.79 -0.36 1.01
CA GLY A 13 23.52 -0.29 -0.27
C GLY A 13 23.04 0.87 -1.14
N GLU A 14 23.07 0.67 -2.46
CA GLU A 14 22.70 1.72 -3.42
C GLU A 14 21.17 1.81 -3.59
N PRO A 15 20.56 2.97 -3.31
CA PRO A 15 19.13 3.15 -3.49
C PRO A 15 18.75 3.03 -4.96
N ILE A 16 17.73 2.23 -5.24
CA ILE A 16 17.06 2.26 -6.52
C ILE A 16 15.95 3.31 -6.48
N PHE A 17 15.59 3.85 -7.65
CA PHE A 17 14.43 4.69 -7.79
C PHE A 17 13.66 4.37 -9.07
N ASN A 18 12.58 3.60 -8.92
CA ASN A 18 11.69 3.24 -10.01
C ASN A 18 10.71 4.39 -10.30
N VAL A 19 11.07 5.24 -11.26
CA VAL A 19 10.26 6.39 -11.69
C VAL A 19 8.84 5.99 -12.13
N GLN A 20 8.63 4.75 -12.58
CA GLN A 20 7.30 4.31 -13.01
C GLN A 20 6.30 4.19 -11.85
N ALA A 21 6.78 3.90 -10.64
CA ALA A 21 5.92 3.81 -9.44
C ALA A 21 5.38 5.17 -8.98
N GLU A 22 5.98 6.27 -9.44
CA GLU A 22 5.61 7.64 -9.07
C GLU A 22 4.56 8.25 -10.00
N TYR A 23 4.15 7.57 -11.08
CA TYR A 23 3.04 8.06 -11.88
C TYR A 23 1.73 7.90 -11.13
N THR A 24 0.93 8.96 -11.13
CA THR A 24 -0.43 8.97 -10.59
C THR A 24 -1.43 8.55 -11.68
N ASP A 25 -2.69 8.40 -11.29
CA ASP A 25 -3.81 8.23 -12.23
C ASP A 25 -4.37 9.58 -12.72
N ILE A 26 -3.81 10.70 -12.26
CA ILE A 26 -4.32 12.04 -12.58
C ILE A 26 -3.83 12.42 -13.98
N PRO A 27 -4.74 12.66 -14.94
CA PRO A 27 -4.37 13.05 -16.29
C PRO A 27 -3.76 14.45 -16.28
N LYS A 28 -2.79 14.67 -17.16
CA LYS A 28 -2.28 16.02 -17.42
C LYS A 28 -3.38 16.87 -18.04
N LYS A 29 -3.77 17.96 -17.37
CA LYS A 29 -4.82 18.87 -17.84
C LYS A 29 -4.28 20.03 -18.67
N THR A 30 -3.07 20.51 -18.38
CA THR A 30 -2.52 21.71 -19.01
C THR A 30 -1.58 21.36 -20.16
N LYS A 31 -2.00 21.74 -21.38
CA LYS A 31 -1.09 22.00 -22.50
C LYS A 31 -0.32 23.30 -22.22
N GLY A 32 0.82 23.52 -22.90
CA GLY A 32 1.40 24.87 -22.96
C GLY A 32 2.71 25.15 -22.21
N TYR A 33 3.35 24.14 -21.60
CA TYR A 33 4.76 24.31 -21.20
C TYR A 33 5.66 24.00 -22.40
N TYR A 34 5.96 25.01 -23.20
CA TYR A 34 6.85 24.92 -24.35
C TYR A 34 8.30 25.12 -23.93
N LYS A 35 9.20 24.31 -24.48
CA LYS A 35 10.64 24.47 -24.29
C LYS A 35 11.38 24.17 -25.58
N GLU A 36 12.40 24.96 -25.88
CA GLU A 36 13.32 24.66 -26.97
C GLU A 36 14.24 23.49 -26.58
N VAL A 37 14.25 22.45 -27.38
CA VAL A 37 15.12 21.27 -27.21
C VAL A 37 15.79 21.00 -28.55
N LYS A 38 17.13 21.11 -28.59
CA LYS A 38 17.93 20.93 -29.82
C LYS A 38 17.45 21.79 -31.00
N GLY A 39 17.09 23.06 -30.77
CA GLY A 39 16.62 23.96 -31.82
C GLY A 39 15.14 23.82 -32.22
N LYS A 40 14.41 22.88 -31.62
CA LYS A 40 12.97 22.68 -31.88
C LYS A 40 12.15 23.10 -30.66
N MET A 41 11.14 23.94 -30.87
CA MET A 41 10.12 24.21 -29.85
C MET A 41 9.26 22.97 -29.65
N THR A 42 9.25 22.46 -28.41
CA THR A 42 8.55 21.22 -28.06
C THR A 42 7.58 21.45 -26.92
N GLU A 43 6.37 20.90 -27.06
CA GLU A 43 5.34 20.95 -26.03
C GLU A 43 5.65 19.96 -24.90
N ASN A 44 5.04 20.16 -23.73
CA ASN A 44 5.16 19.26 -22.58
C ASN A 44 4.73 17.83 -22.92
N PHE A 45 3.67 17.65 -23.71
CA PHE A 45 3.19 16.33 -24.10
C PHE A 45 4.15 15.62 -25.06
N GLU A 46 4.74 16.32 -26.02
CA GLU A 46 5.73 15.76 -26.94
C GLU A 46 7.00 15.27 -26.24
N ARG A 47 7.34 15.87 -25.10
CA ARG A 47 8.48 15.48 -24.25
C ARG A 47 8.11 14.51 -23.14
N SER A 48 6.82 14.29 -22.90
CA SER A 48 6.36 13.53 -21.75
C SER A 48 6.54 12.04 -21.97
N LYS A 49 7.00 11.33 -20.94
CA LYS A 49 7.03 9.86 -20.91
C LYS A 49 5.71 9.21 -20.49
N SER A 50 4.69 10.01 -20.14
CA SER A 50 3.39 9.51 -19.65
C SER A 50 2.25 10.53 -19.88
N PRO A 51 1.00 10.07 -20.09
CA PRO A 51 -0.19 10.93 -20.10
C PRO A 51 -0.58 11.47 -18.72
N THR A 52 -0.04 10.93 -17.62
CA THR A 52 -0.38 11.33 -16.24
C THR A 52 0.73 12.14 -15.56
N ILE A 53 0.36 12.86 -14.49
CA ILE A 53 1.34 13.59 -13.67
C ILE A 53 2.11 12.63 -12.74
N ARG A 54 3.35 13.01 -12.41
CA ARG A 54 4.14 12.34 -11.37
C ARG A 54 3.76 12.88 -10.00
N ALA A 55 3.76 12.01 -9.00
CA ALA A 55 3.61 12.38 -7.61
C ALA A 55 4.79 13.28 -7.20
N GLY A 56 4.49 14.34 -6.45
CA GLY A 56 5.50 15.13 -5.75
C GLY A 56 5.76 14.56 -4.36
N ASN A 57 6.31 15.38 -3.48
CA ASN A 57 6.40 15.10 -2.04
C ASN A 57 5.08 15.33 -1.29
N VAL A 58 4.04 15.82 -1.97
CA VAL A 58 2.68 15.94 -1.45
C VAL A 58 1.76 15.10 -2.32
N TRP A 59 1.13 14.08 -1.72
CA TRP A 59 0.26 13.15 -2.42
C TRP A 59 -1.20 13.54 -2.20
N HIS A 60 -1.83 14.04 -3.25
CA HIS A 60 -3.26 14.38 -3.27
C HIS A 60 -4.10 13.33 -4.01
N ASP A 61 -3.46 12.34 -4.64
CA ASP A 61 -4.11 11.31 -5.46
C ASP A 61 -4.42 10.01 -4.70
N ILE A 62 -4.09 9.98 -3.41
CA ILE A 62 -4.31 8.85 -2.50
C ILE A 62 -5.26 9.30 -1.41
N GLN A 63 -6.45 8.71 -1.41
CA GLN A 63 -7.45 8.95 -0.38
C GLN A 63 -7.18 8.06 0.84
N GLN A 64 -7.52 8.56 2.03
CA GLN A 64 -7.55 7.75 3.25
C GLN A 64 -8.52 6.56 3.11
N VAL A 65 -8.28 5.47 3.84
CA VAL A 65 -9.20 4.33 3.85
C VAL A 65 -10.49 4.75 4.56
N PHE A 66 -11.63 4.47 3.93
CA PHE A 66 -12.96 4.67 4.50
C PHE A 66 -13.80 3.41 4.35
N TYR A 67 -14.88 3.31 5.11
CA TYR A 67 -15.67 2.09 5.33
C TYR A 67 -16.26 1.40 4.08
N LEU A 68 -16.31 2.09 2.93
CA LEU A 68 -16.77 1.50 1.66
C LEU A 68 -15.64 0.98 0.77
N MET A 69 -14.38 1.25 1.14
CA MET A 69 -13.24 0.73 0.40
C MET A 69 -13.12 -0.76 0.61
N HIS A 70 -12.82 -1.47 -0.48
CA HIS A 70 -12.64 -2.91 -0.48
C HIS A 70 -11.52 -3.37 0.48
N GLU A 71 -10.47 -2.56 0.60
CA GLU A 71 -9.35 -2.81 1.49
C GLU A 71 -9.65 -2.53 2.97
N ASN A 72 -10.82 -1.98 3.33
CA ASN A 72 -11.13 -1.57 4.69
C ASN A 72 -11.17 -2.76 5.66
N ILE A 73 -10.48 -2.62 6.79
CA ILE A 73 -10.63 -3.52 7.94
C ILE A 73 -11.40 -2.79 9.03
N GLU A 74 -12.68 -3.10 9.17
CA GLU A 74 -13.54 -2.46 10.17
C GLU A 74 -13.00 -2.65 11.59
N GLY A 75 -12.80 -1.53 12.30
CA GLY A 75 -12.17 -1.48 13.63
C GLY A 75 -10.68 -1.13 13.64
N CYS A 76 -10.01 -1.15 12.48
CA CYS A 76 -8.63 -0.70 12.31
C CYS A 76 -8.57 0.78 11.86
N PHE A 77 -8.98 1.72 12.71
CA PHE A 77 -9.20 3.12 12.34
C PHE A 77 -7.97 3.88 11.80
N ALA A 78 -6.75 3.45 12.14
CA ALA A 78 -5.51 4.06 11.67
C ALA A 78 -4.92 3.40 10.41
N GLN A 79 -5.68 2.54 9.72
CA GLN A 79 -5.22 1.81 8.54
C GLN A 79 -4.67 2.76 7.45
N LYS A 80 -3.47 2.46 6.95
CA LYS A 80 -2.91 3.13 5.78
C LYS A 80 -3.41 2.48 4.48
N PRO A 81 -3.71 3.28 3.43
CA PRO A 81 -4.12 2.75 2.14
C PRO A 81 -3.06 1.86 1.49
N LEU A 82 -3.46 0.78 0.84
CA LEU A 82 -2.55 -0.06 0.05
C LEU A 82 -1.85 0.76 -1.05
N LYS A 83 -2.53 1.73 -1.65
CA LYS A 83 -1.98 2.61 -2.70
C LYS A 83 -0.77 3.42 -2.22
N SER A 84 -0.74 3.90 -0.97
CA SER A 84 0.42 4.63 -0.45
C SER A 84 1.60 3.70 -0.22
N VAL A 85 1.35 2.54 0.39
CA VAL A 85 2.38 1.51 0.58
C VAL A 85 2.95 1.06 -0.76
N LYS A 86 2.09 0.83 -1.77
CA LYS A 86 2.48 0.41 -3.12
C LYS A 86 3.50 1.37 -3.72
N ARG A 87 3.21 2.67 -3.69
CA ARG A 87 4.11 3.71 -4.21
C ARG A 87 5.48 3.64 -3.53
N ILE A 88 5.50 3.58 -2.19
CA ILE A 88 6.74 3.53 -1.41
C ILE A 88 7.59 2.31 -1.80
N ILE A 89 6.99 1.12 -1.75
CA ILE A 89 7.74 -0.13 -1.96
C ILE A 89 8.15 -0.28 -3.44
N GLU A 90 7.31 0.12 -4.39
CA GLU A 90 7.61 -0.04 -5.81
C GLU A 90 8.61 0.98 -6.32
N ALA A 91 8.64 2.19 -5.74
CA ALA A 91 9.62 3.21 -6.05
C ALA A 91 11.01 2.81 -5.55
N SER A 92 11.09 2.13 -4.40
CA SER A 92 12.35 2.03 -3.66
C SER A 92 12.89 0.60 -3.49
N SER A 93 12.20 -0.42 -4.00
CA SER A 93 12.63 -1.83 -3.93
C SER A 93 12.36 -2.61 -5.22
N LYS A 94 13.06 -3.72 -5.42
CA LYS A 94 12.83 -4.71 -6.48
C LYS A 94 11.96 -5.86 -5.99
N SER A 95 11.39 -6.61 -6.93
CA SER A 95 10.79 -7.91 -6.62
C SER A 95 11.80 -8.80 -5.91
N GLY A 96 11.40 -9.47 -4.84
CA GLY A 96 12.25 -10.34 -4.02
C GLY A 96 12.99 -9.63 -2.88
N ASP A 97 13.06 -8.30 -2.87
CA ASP A 97 13.67 -7.54 -1.77
C ASP A 97 12.86 -7.71 -0.47
N LEU A 98 13.54 -7.47 0.66
CA LEU A 98 12.94 -7.50 1.99
C LEU A 98 12.44 -6.11 2.40
N VAL A 99 11.16 -6.04 2.79
CA VAL A 99 10.52 -4.89 3.44
C VAL A 99 10.37 -5.20 4.92
N VAL A 100 10.58 -4.21 5.78
CA VAL A 100 10.43 -4.34 7.24
C VAL A 100 9.48 -3.27 7.76
N ASP A 101 8.51 -3.66 8.58
CA ASP A 101 7.56 -2.76 9.23
C ASP A 101 7.30 -3.16 10.69
N PHE A 102 7.73 -2.32 11.62
CA PHE A 102 7.62 -2.60 13.06
C PHE A 102 6.27 -2.18 13.67
N PHE A 103 5.36 -1.60 12.90
CA PHE A 103 4.06 -1.09 13.33
C PHE A 103 2.95 -1.58 12.40
N GLY A 104 2.86 -2.90 12.25
CA GLY A 104 2.12 -3.52 11.17
C GLY A 104 0.60 -3.31 11.22
N HIS A 105 -0.02 -3.15 12.41
CA HIS A 105 -1.43 -2.82 12.60
C HIS A 105 -2.39 -3.71 11.75
N SER A 106 -3.02 -3.13 10.73
CA SER A 106 -3.97 -3.81 9.83
C SER A 106 -3.28 -4.61 8.71
N GLY A 107 -1.96 -4.62 8.66
CA GLY A 107 -1.17 -5.42 7.73
C GLY A 107 -1.07 -4.83 6.32
N SER A 108 -1.26 -3.52 6.15
CA SER A 108 -1.18 -2.89 4.82
C SER A 108 0.18 -3.08 4.18
N THR A 109 1.28 -3.01 4.95
CA THR A 109 2.64 -3.27 4.46
C THR A 109 2.84 -4.74 4.08
N LEU A 110 2.39 -5.66 4.92
CA LEU A 110 2.46 -7.09 4.66
C LEU A 110 1.72 -7.49 3.38
N LEU A 111 0.46 -7.07 3.25
CA LEU A 111 -0.37 -7.40 2.10
C LEU A 111 0.16 -6.77 0.81
N GLN A 112 0.57 -5.50 0.85
CA GLN A 112 1.09 -4.85 -0.35
C GLN A 112 2.45 -5.41 -0.78
N ALA A 113 3.29 -5.83 0.18
CA ALA A 113 4.53 -6.53 -0.15
C ALA A 113 4.26 -7.85 -0.88
N GLU A 114 3.26 -8.64 -0.45
CA GLU A 114 2.80 -9.84 -1.14
C GLU A 114 2.38 -9.53 -2.59
N LEU A 115 1.45 -8.58 -2.76
CA LEU A 115 0.94 -8.15 -4.07
C LEU A 115 2.05 -7.69 -5.02
N SER A 116 3.05 -7.01 -4.47
CA SER A 116 4.20 -6.51 -5.20
C SER A 116 5.34 -7.54 -5.27
N LYS A 117 5.19 -8.77 -4.81
CA LYS A 117 6.22 -9.84 -4.87
C LYS A 117 7.52 -9.49 -4.11
N ARG A 118 7.39 -8.86 -2.94
CA ARG A 118 8.48 -8.59 -1.99
C ARG A 118 8.32 -9.50 -0.77
N LYS A 119 9.42 -9.78 -0.06
CA LYS A 119 9.35 -10.39 1.27
C LYS A 119 9.02 -9.31 2.30
N CYS A 120 8.26 -9.64 3.34
CA CYS A 120 7.95 -8.69 4.40
C CYS A 120 8.16 -9.33 5.77
N TYR A 121 8.94 -8.68 6.62
CA TYR A 121 8.99 -8.95 8.05
C TYR A 121 8.29 -7.83 8.79
N THR A 122 7.22 -8.17 9.50
CA THR A 122 6.45 -7.19 10.25
C THR A 122 6.14 -7.69 11.64
N MET A 123 5.91 -6.75 12.55
CA MET A 123 5.48 -7.02 13.92
C MET A 123 4.53 -5.94 14.40
N ASP A 124 3.82 -6.25 15.47
CA ASP A 124 3.06 -5.29 16.26
C ASP A 124 3.16 -5.69 17.73
N ILE A 125 3.05 -4.72 18.64
CA ILE A 125 3.05 -5.01 20.08
C ILE A 125 1.72 -5.63 20.52
N ASN A 126 0.63 -5.34 19.80
CA ASN A 126 -0.68 -5.88 20.11
C ASN A 126 -0.87 -7.25 19.40
N PRO A 127 -1.08 -8.35 20.15
CA PRO A 127 -1.27 -9.68 19.56
C PRO A 127 -2.49 -9.76 18.63
N ASN A 128 -3.53 -8.95 18.86
CA ASN A 128 -4.71 -8.94 18.00
C ASN A 128 -4.39 -8.32 16.62
N TYR A 129 -3.52 -7.31 16.55
CA TYR A 129 -3.03 -6.80 15.27
C TYR A 129 -2.16 -7.84 14.56
N CYS A 130 -1.26 -8.55 15.27
CA CYS A 130 -0.51 -9.67 14.69
C CYS A 130 -1.44 -10.73 14.07
N LYS A 131 -2.51 -11.11 14.77
CA LYS A 131 -3.52 -12.05 14.26
C LYS A 131 -4.27 -11.49 13.04
N ILE A 132 -4.70 -10.23 13.07
CA ILE A 132 -5.37 -9.57 11.94
C ILE A 132 -4.47 -9.53 10.71
N MET A 133 -3.18 -9.18 10.85
CA MET A 133 -2.24 -9.12 9.73
C MET A 133 -2.08 -10.48 9.05
N ALA A 134 -1.83 -11.53 9.84
CA ALA A 134 -1.69 -12.88 9.35
C ALA A 134 -2.99 -13.35 8.67
N ALA A 135 -4.13 -13.17 9.34
CA ALA A 135 -5.43 -13.51 8.79
C ALA A 135 -5.72 -12.77 7.48
N ARG A 136 -5.42 -11.48 7.37
CA ARG A 136 -5.64 -10.67 6.16
C ARG A 136 -4.83 -11.18 4.98
N LEU A 137 -3.57 -11.55 5.21
CA LEU A 137 -2.72 -12.13 4.17
C LEU A 137 -3.26 -13.48 3.69
N LEU A 138 -3.63 -14.36 4.63
CA LEU A 138 -4.16 -15.69 4.32
C LEU A 138 -5.51 -15.58 3.60
N HIS A 139 -6.39 -14.70 4.08
CA HIS A 139 -7.66 -14.38 3.44
C HIS A 139 -7.45 -13.97 1.99
N HIS A 140 -6.53 -13.02 1.74
CA HIS A 140 -6.21 -12.59 0.39
C HIS A 140 -5.71 -13.73 -0.51
N ARG A 141 -4.87 -14.64 0.02
CA ARG A 141 -4.41 -15.81 -0.75
C ARG A 141 -5.54 -16.76 -1.11
N CYS A 142 -6.55 -16.91 -0.24
CA CYS A 142 -7.69 -17.78 -0.49
C CYS A 142 -8.76 -17.16 -1.40
N THR A 143 -9.06 -15.88 -1.22
CA THR A 143 -10.23 -15.24 -1.82
C THR A 143 -9.88 -14.21 -2.89
N GLY A 144 -8.64 -13.73 -2.93
CA GLY A 144 -8.23 -12.57 -3.71
C GLY A 144 -8.60 -11.22 -3.07
N GLU A 145 -9.35 -11.23 -1.96
CA GLU A 145 -9.89 -10.02 -1.36
C GLU A 145 -8.89 -9.31 -0.45
N THR A 146 -8.93 -7.97 -0.43
CA THR A 146 -7.98 -7.15 0.34
C THR A 146 -8.46 -6.76 1.73
N GLY A 147 -9.69 -7.14 2.08
CA GLY A 147 -10.34 -6.90 3.36
C GLY A 147 -11.63 -7.71 3.48
N TRP A 148 -12.33 -7.61 4.61
CA TRP A 148 -13.54 -8.41 4.89
C TRP A 148 -14.85 -7.64 4.62
N GLY A 149 -14.80 -6.65 3.72
CA GLY A 149 -15.95 -5.80 3.38
C GLY A 149 -16.51 -5.05 4.59
N ARG A 150 -17.82 -5.17 4.83
CA ARG A 150 -18.52 -4.51 5.95
C ARG A 150 -18.51 -5.32 7.24
N ARG A 151 -17.78 -6.43 7.30
CA ARG A 151 -17.74 -7.28 8.49
C ARG A 151 -16.98 -6.56 9.59
N LYS A 152 -17.56 -6.51 10.78
CA LYS A 152 -16.92 -5.91 11.96
C LYS A 152 -15.89 -6.88 12.53
N VAL A 153 -14.63 -6.66 12.21
CA VAL A 153 -13.53 -7.57 12.59
C VAL A 153 -13.04 -7.26 13.99
N LEU A 154 -12.80 -5.98 14.28
CA LEU A 154 -12.26 -5.53 15.56
C LEU A 154 -13.22 -4.54 16.22
N LYS A 155 -13.38 -4.63 17.54
CA LYS A 155 -14.07 -3.63 18.36
C LYS A 155 -13.43 -3.56 19.73
N ASP A 156 -13.13 -2.34 20.18
CA ASP A 156 -12.56 -2.08 21.51
C ASP A 156 -11.28 -2.91 21.80
N GLY A 157 -10.48 -3.17 20.75
CA GLY A 157 -9.26 -3.95 20.84
C GLY A 157 -9.45 -5.47 20.75
N GLU A 158 -10.69 -5.97 20.69
CA GLU A 158 -11.02 -7.39 20.63
C GLU A 158 -11.48 -7.84 19.24
N ILE A 159 -11.09 -9.05 18.86
CA ILE A 159 -11.52 -9.68 17.60
C ILE A 159 -12.92 -10.28 17.80
N LEU A 160 -13.86 -9.89 16.95
CA LEU A 160 -15.28 -10.30 17.06
C LEU A 160 -15.65 -11.49 16.18
N VAL A 161 -14.76 -11.91 15.30
CA VAL A 161 -15.00 -12.90 14.24
C VAL A 161 -14.23 -14.18 14.52
N LYS A 162 -14.82 -15.32 14.15
CA LYS A 162 -14.15 -16.62 14.27
C LYS A 162 -13.02 -16.76 13.26
N ASP A 163 -12.11 -17.69 13.53
CA ASP A 163 -10.93 -17.94 12.67
C ASP A 163 -11.33 -18.38 11.26
N GLU A 164 -12.36 -19.22 11.14
CA GLU A 164 -12.91 -19.65 9.85
C GLU A 164 -13.38 -18.47 8.98
N GLU A 165 -14.01 -17.47 9.61
CA GLU A 165 -14.50 -16.27 8.93
C GLU A 165 -13.38 -15.30 8.55
N LEU A 166 -12.31 -15.26 9.37
CA LEU A 166 -11.11 -14.49 9.11
C LEU A 166 -10.33 -15.05 7.93
N LEU A 167 -10.16 -16.36 7.90
CA LEU A 167 -9.37 -17.04 6.86
C LEU A 167 -10.15 -17.16 5.55
N GLY A 168 -11.48 -17.24 5.60
CA GLY A 168 -12.30 -17.58 4.43
C GLY A 168 -12.30 -19.08 4.11
N VAL A 169 -11.70 -19.89 4.98
CA VAL A 169 -11.65 -21.36 4.93
C VAL A 169 -11.82 -21.92 6.36
N PRO A 170 -12.31 -23.16 6.56
CA PRO A 170 -12.61 -23.69 7.88
C PRO A 170 -11.41 -23.72 8.83
N THR A 171 -10.22 -24.11 8.33
CA THR A 171 -9.01 -24.23 9.14
C THR A 171 -7.76 -23.77 8.38
N LEU A 172 -6.66 -23.58 9.10
CA LEU A 172 -5.34 -23.34 8.49
C LEU A 172 -4.87 -24.52 7.60
N LEU A 173 -5.41 -25.73 7.80
CA LEU A 173 -5.06 -26.90 6.99
C LEU A 173 -5.71 -26.87 5.60
N ASP A 174 -6.74 -26.04 5.42
CA ASP A 174 -7.47 -25.88 4.17
C ASP A 174 -6.89 -24.76 3.28
N LEU A 175 -5.76 -24.17 3.70
CA LEU A 175 -5.01 -23.19 2.90
C LEU A 175 -4.24 -23.93 1.79
N ALA A 176 -4.60 -23.65 0.53
CA ALA A 176 -3.95 -24.21 -0.66
C ALA A 176 -2.55 -23.62 -0.92
#